data_AF-A0A832MK48-F1
#
_entry.id   AF-A0A832MK48-F1
#
_cell.length_a   1.000
_cell.length_b   1.000
_cell.length_c   1.000
_cell.angle_alpha   90.00
_cell.angle_beta   90.00
_cell.angle_gamma   90.00
#
_symmetry.space_group_name_H-M   'P 1'
#
loop_
_entity.id
_entity.type
_entity.pdbx_description
1 polymer ?
#
loop_
_entity_poly.entity_id
_entity_poly.type
_entity_poly.pdbx_seq_one_letter_code
_entity_poly.pdbx_strand_id
1 'polypeptide(L)'
;MGALQTLTRKLAKKEKEIFNKYGLVYLPEAVTEMWDPYSIASNPTKTYWLAKNAVIRLYPDARMEIEKLEKSEYINKAQAEILTQNGTPHIPVALTNLYDTKLEAELNRKPITEMPEKLEIEGALIPYGADILETLILAVTEKIMKIKPGASETDIINALTMPPPTGTGWLKYTRKLADKIRKRLEQLTWKGILTYNPQTMMYTLTRKISTSIIRTE
;
A
#
# COMPACT_ATOMS: atom_id res chain seq x y z
N MET A 1 33.94 -24.86 -39.40
CA MET A 1 33.41 -24.59 -38.04
C MET A 1 32.50 -23.38 -38.12
N GLY A 2 31.26 -23.47 -37.65
CA GLY A 2 30.25 -22.42 -37.84
C GLY A 2 30.55 -21.14 -37.06
N ALA A 3 30.08 -20.00 -37.57
CA ALA A 3 30.22 -18.69 -36.93
C ALA A 3 29.71 -18.68 -35.48
N LEU A 4 28.63 -19.44 -35.21
CA LEU A 4 28.00 -19.55 -33.88
C LEU A 4 28.91 -20.25 -32.85
N GLN A 5 29.63 -21.30 -33.24
CA GLN A 5 30.63 -21.97 -32.38
C GLN A 5 31.83 -21.06 -32.07
N THR A 6 32.22 -20.21 -33.03
CA THR A 6 33.30 -19.25 -32.81
C THR A 6 32.86 -18.16 -31.85
N LEU A 7 31.60 -17.73 -31.94
CA LEU A 7 31.02 -16.72 -31.06
C LEU A 7 30.87 -17.22 -29.62
N THR A 8 30.33 -18.43 -29.41
CA THR A 8 30.21 -19.03 -28.07
C THR A 8 31.56 -19.24 -27.41
N ARG A 9 32.59 -19.69 -28.14
CA ARG A 9 33.95 -19.79 -27.60
C ARG A 9 34.54 -18.44 -27.18
N LYS A 10 34.31 -17.39 -27.98
CA LYS A 10 34.77 -16.03 -27.65
C LYS A 10 34.05 -15.49 -26.41
N LEU A 11 32.75 -15.74 -26.27
CA LEU A 11 31.96 -15.35 -25.10
C LEU A 11 32.44 -16.07 -23.85
N ALA A 12 32.57 -17.40 -23.88
CA ALA A 12 33.04 -18.19 -22.75
C ALA A 12 34.45 -17.78 -22.29
N LYS A 13 35.34 -17.42 -23.25
CA LYS A 13 36.67 -16.89 -22.92
C LYS A 13 36.59 -15.56 -22.17
N LYS A 14 35.77 -14.62 -22.67
CA LYS A 14 35.55 -13.32 -22.01
C LYS A 14 34.93 -13.47 -20.62
N GLU A 15 33.93 -14.34 -20.46
CA GLU A 15 33.32 -14.64 -19.16
C GLU A 15 34.35 -15.17 -18.18
N LYS A 16 35.21 -16.11 -18.62
CA LYS A 16 36.30 -16.63 -17.78
C LYS A 16 37.31 -15.55 -17.39
N GLU A 17 37.65 -14.64 -18.29
CA GLU A 17 38.52 -13.49 -17.99
C GLU A 17 37.89 -12.54 -16.96
N ILE A 18 36.60 -12.22 -17.13
CA ILE A 18 35.84 -11.38 -16.19
C ILE A 18 35.76 -12.02 -14.81
N PHE A 19 35.45 -13.32 -14.75
CA PHE A 19 35.41 -14.07 -13.51
C PHE A 19 36.78 -14.09 -12.82
N ASN A 20 37.84 -14.47 -13.54
CA ASN A 20 39.17 -14.55 -12.96
C ASN A 20 39.71 -13.20 -12.47
N LYS A 21 39.33 -12.10 -13.12
CA LYS A 21 39.84 -10.77 -12.81
C LYS A 21 39.01 -10.03 -11.75
N TYR A 22 37.69 -10.23 -11.74
CA TYR A 22 36.76 -9.44 -10.93
C TYR A 22 35.86 -10.28 -10.02
N GLY A 23 35.92 -11.61 -10.13
CA GLY A 23 35.02 -12.52 -9.42
C GLY A 23 33.56 -12.44 -9.88
N LEU A 24 33.28 -11.86 -11.05
CA LEU A 24 31.91 -11.60 -11.49
C LEU A 24 31.35 -12.75 -12.33
N VAL A 25 30.12 -13.16 -12.01
CA VAL A 25 29.35 -14.17 -12.74
C VAL A 25 27.98 -13.63 -13.06
N TYR A 26 27.53 -13.84 -14.30
CA TYR A 26 26.15 -13.58 -14.70
C TYR A 26 25.31 -14.85 -14.55
N LEU A 27 24.17 -14.73 -13.88
CA LEU A 27 23.20 -15.82 -13.71
C LEU A 27 21.83 -15.38 -14.22
N PRO A 28 21.26 -16.09 -15.21
CA PRO A 28 19.92 -15.77 -15.72
C PRO A 28 18.85 -16.01 -14.65
N GLU A 29 19.02 -17.05 -13.83
CA GLU A 29 18.18 -17.33 -12.67
C GLU A 29 19.06 -17.84 -11.53
N ALA A 30 18.83 -17.33 -10.32
CA ALA A 30 19.48 -17.80 -9.11
C ALA A 30 18.54 -17.70 -7.92
N VAL A 31 18.58 -18.69 -7.04
CA VAL A 31 17.94 -18.60 -5.72
C VAL A 31 18.93 -17.95 -4.78
N THR A 32 18.53 -16.86 -4.14
CA THR A 32 19.36 -16.14 -3.17
C THR A 32 18.76 -16.30 -1.77
N GLU A 33 19.61 -16.65 -0.82
CA GLU A 33 19.27 -16.82 0.59
C GLU A 33 19.94 -15.70 1.39
N MET A 34 19.16 -14.98 2.18
CA MET A 34 19.64 -13.84 2.96
C MET A 34 18.92 -13.76 4.30
N TRP A 35 19.57 -13.14 5.29
CA TRP A 35 18.91 -12.83 6.55
C TRP A 35 17.79 -11.81 6.34
N ASP A 36 16.71 -11.98 7.08
CA ASP A 36 15.65 -10.97 7.14
C ASP A 36 16.15 -9.71 7.85
N PRO A 37 16.31 -8.56 7.16
CA PRO A 37 16.79 -7.33 7.78
C PRO A 37 15.75 -6.67 8.70
N TYR A 38 14.48 -7.05 8.57
CA TYR A 38 13.36 -6.49 9.31
C TYR A 38 12.93 -7.37 10.48
N SER A 39 13.61 -8.51 10.68
CA SER A 39 13.30 -9.38 11.78
C SER A 39 13.79 -8.77 13.10
N ILE A 40 12.83 -8.51 13.99
CA ILE A 40 13.06 -8.06 15.37
C ILE A 40 13.38 -9.23 16.33
N ALA A 41 13.40 -10.46 15.82
CA ALA A 41 13.68 -11.64 16.61
C ALA A 41 15.18 -11.77 16.91
N SER A 42 15.52 -12.31 18.08
CA SER A 42 16.92 -12.59 18.46
C SER A 42 17.61 -13.58 17.52
N ASN A 43 16.84 -14.41 16.82
CA ASN A 43 17.28 -15.27 15.73
C ASN A 43 16.46 -14.95 14.47
N PRO A 44 16.94 -14.04 13.60
CA PRO A 44 16.21 -13.66 12.40
C PRO A 44 16.05 -14.86 11.46
N THR A 45 14.86 -15.07 10.90
CA THR A 45 14.66 -16.12 9.89
C THR A 45 15.31 -15.74 8.57
N LYS A 46 15.83 -16.73 7.83
CA LYS A 46 16.33 -16.48 6.47
C LYS A 46 15.16 -16.36 5.48
N THR A 47 15.34 -15.50 4.49
CA THR A 47 14.41 -15.29 3.37
C THR A 47 15.02 -15.78 2.07
N TYR A 48 14.16 -16.24 1.15
CA TYR A 48 14.55 -16.81 -0.13
C TYR A 48 13.96 -15.99 -1.28
N TRP A 49 14.77 -15.78 -2.31
CA TRP A 49 14.44 -14.91 -3.43
C TRP A 49 14.87 -15.53 -4.74
N LEU A 50 14.00 -15.51 -5.75
CA LEU A 50 14.34 -15.80 -7.12
C LEU A 50 14.86 -14.53 -7.79
N ALA A 51 16.16 -14.48 -8.02
CA ALA A 51 16.83 -13.41 -8.75
C ALA A 51 16.90 -13.77 -10.24
N LYS A 52 16.42 -12.87 -11.11
CA LYS A 52 16.48 -13.01 -12.57
C LYS A 52 17.44 -11.98 -13.16
N ASN A 53 18.30 -12.45 -14.07
CA ASN A 53 19.38 -11.68 -14.71
C ASN A 53 20.28 -10.98 -13.69
N ALA A 54 20.84 -11.75 -12.76
CA ALA A 54 21.69 -11.23 -11.69
C ALA A 54 23.17 -11.27 -12.08
N VAL A 55 23.93 -10.27 -11.67
CA VAL A 55 25.40 -10.28 -11.67
C VAL A 55 25.86 -10.38 -10.23
N ILE A 56 26.65 -11.40 -9.95
CA ILE A 56 27.10 -11.74 -8.60
C ILE A 56 28.62 -11.66 -8.55
N ARG A 57 29.14 -10.96 -7.55
CA ARG A 57 30.57 -10.94 -7.24
C ARG A 57 30.86 -12.00 -6.19
N LEU A 58 31.81 -12.86 -6.49
CA LEU A 58 32.40 -13.82 -5.58
C LEU A 58 33.71 -13.24 -5.05
N TYR A 59 33.78 -13.06 -3.74
CA TYR A 59 35.00 -12.66 -3.06
C TYR A 59 35.86 -13.88 -2.70
N PRO A 60 37.19 -13.70 -2.53
CA PRO A 60 38.10 -14.80 -2.20
C PRO A 60 37.79 -15.53 -0.89
N ASP A 61 37.08 -14.87 0.03
CA ASP A 61 36.64 -15.42 1.31
C ASP A 61 35.28 -16.16 1.23
N ALA A 62 34.86 -16.52 0.03
CA ALA A 62 33.59 -17.15 -0.30
C ALA A 62 32.35 -16.30 0.02
N ARG A 63 32.51 -15.01 0.34
CA ARG A 63 31.37 -14.09 0.37
C ARG A 63 30.85 -13.84 -1.04
N MET A 64 29.53 -13.78 -1.17
CA MET A 64 28.86 -13.48 -2.42
C MET A 64 27.98 -12.24 -2.24
N GLU A 65 28.08 -11.32 -3.19
CA GLU A 65 27.30 -10.08 -3.22
C GLU A 65 26.63 -9.91 -4.58
N ILE A 66 25.42 -9.37 -4.60
CA ILE A 66 24.71 -9.06 -5.84
C ILE A 66 25.10 -7.64 -6.25
N GLU A 67 25.83 -7.53 -7.35
CA GLU A 67 26.28 -6.26 -7.93
C GLU A 67 25.18 -5.60 -8.77
N LYS A 68 24.43 -6.44 -9.49
CA LYS A 68 23.32 -5.98 -10.34
C LYS A 68 22.21 -7.00 -10.29
N LEU A 69 20.99 -6.50 -10.14
CA LEU A 69 19.78 -7.30 -10.24
C LEU A 69 18.79 -6.56 -11.13
N GLU A 70 18.17 -7.27 -12.09
CA GLU A 70 17.07 -6.71 -12.88
C GLU A 70 15.72 -6.98 -12.24
N LYS A 71 15.47 -8.20 -11.76
CA LYS A 71 14.21 -8.58 -11.09
C LYS A 71 14.46 -9.54 -9.94
N SER A 72 13.78 -9.31 -8.82
CA SER A 72 13.66 -10.25 -7.71
C SER A 72 12.20 -10.61 -7.48
N GLU A 73 11.97 -11.86 -7.11
CA GLU A 73 10.69 -12.34 -6.63
C GLU A 73 10.90 -13.07 -5.30
N TYR A 74 10.14 -12.71 -4.27
CA TYR A 74 10.18 -13.46 -3.03
C TYR A 74 9.61 -14.86 -3.28
N ILE A 75 10.27 -15.89 -2.77
CA ILE A 75 9.78 -17.27 -2.81
C ILE A 75 9.83 -17.89 -1.41
N ASN A 76 8.96 -18.87 -1.15
CA ASN A 76 9.04 -19.60 0.11
C ASN A 76 10.18 -20.64 0.07
N LYS A 77 10.55 -21.18 1.22
CA LYS A 77 11.63 -22.17 1.34
C LYS A 77 11.39 -23.43 0.51
N ALA A 78 10.15 -23.93 0.47
CA ALA A 78 9.81 -25.12 -0.32
C ALA A 78 10.02 -24.90 -1.82
N GLN A 79 9.62 -23.73 -2.34
CA GLN A 79 9.86 -23.34 -3.73
C GLN A 79 11.35 -23.19 -4.02
N ALA A 80 12.11 -22.59 -3.10
CA ALA A 80 13.57 -22.47 -3.22
C ALA A 80 14.25 -23.84 -3.31
N GLU A 81 13.85 -24.81 -2.49
CA GLU A 81 14.36 -26.19 -2.53
C GLU A 81 14.04 -26.87 -3.86
N ILE A 82 12.80 -26.75 -4.35
CA ILE A 82 12.39 -27.32 -5.65
C ILE A 82 13.19 -26.73 -6.80
N LEU A 83 13.35 -25.40 -6.85
CA LEU A 83 14.12 -24.72 -7.91
C LEU A 83 15.60 -25.12 -7.87
N THR A 84 16.16 -25.25 -6.68
CA THR A 84 17.55 -25.70 -6.51
C THR A 84 17.73 -27.14 -6.98
N GLN A 85 16.77 -28.03 -6.69
CA GLN A 85 16.76 -29.40 -7.20
C GLN A 85 16.65 -29.46 -8.73
N ASN A 86 15.95 -28.51 -9.34
CA ASN A 86 15.83 -28.37 -10.80
C ASN A 86 17.07 -27.75 -11.47
N GLY A 87 18.13 -27.44 -10.71
CA GLY A 87 19.40 -26.94 -11.23
C GLY A 87 19.58 -25.42 -11.17
N THR A 88 18.66 -24.68 -10.57
CA THR A 88 18.86 -23.24 -10.31
C THR A 88 19.92 -23.08 -9.20
N PRO A 89 20.98 -22.28 -9.42
CA PRO A 89 22.04 -22.11 -8.43
C PRO A 89 21.51 -21.44 -7.14
N HIS A 90 21.89 -22.00 -5.99
CA HIS A 90 21.57 -21.47 -4.67
C HIS A 90 22.74 -20.69 -4.09
N ILE A 91 22.50 -19.44 -3.70
CA ILE A 91 23.53 -18.45 -3.40
C ILE A 91 23.23 -17.80 -2.05
N PRO A 92 24.04 -18.07 -1.01
CA PRO A 92 23.94 -17.37 0.25
C PRO A 92 24.55 -15.97 0.09
N VAL A 93 23.73 -14.94 0.26
CA VAL A 93 24.13 -13.55 0.10
C VAL A 93 24.14 -12.89 1.47
N ALA A 94 25.28 -12.30 1.85
CA ALA A 94 25.47 -11.76 3.20
C ALA A 94 24.78 -10.39 3.38
N LEU A 95 24.81 -9.53 2.37
CA LEU A 95 24.36 -8.13 2.45
C LEU A 95 23.95 -7.62 1.06
N THR A 96 22.67 -7.36 0.81
CA THR A 96 22.24 -6.67 -0.43
C THR A 96 21.03 -5.77 -0.19
N ASN A 97 20.99 -4.62 -0.87
CA ASN A 97 19.86 -3.68 -0.92
C ASN A 97 18.68 -4.19 -1.78
N LEU A 98 18.28 -5.45 -1.64
CA LEU A 98 17.10 -6.00 -2.33
C LEU A 98 15.78 -5.64 -1.64
N TYR A 99 15.88 -4.84 -0.57
CA TYR A 99 14.84 -4.63 0.42
C TYR A 99 13.69 -3.73 -0.02
N ASP A 100 13.84 -3.01 -1.13
CA ASP A 100 12.72 -2.29 -1.77
C ASP A 100 11.63 -3.31 -2.19
N THR A 101 12.04 -4.47 -2.71
CA THR A 101 11.08 -5.50 -3.18
C THR A 101 10.47 -6.33 -2.06
N LYS A 102 11.06 -6.35 -0.85
CA LYS A 102 10.48 -7.06 0.30
C LYS A 102 9.32 -6.33 0.91
N LEU A 103 9.44 -5.02 1.09
CA LEU A 103 8.36 -4.21 1.60
C LEU A 103 7.18 -4.21 0.61
N GLU A 104 7.48 -4.11 -0.68
CA GLU A 104 6.48 -4.25 -1.76
C GLU A 104 5.86 -5.65 -1.82
N ALA A 105 6.66 -6.72 -1.71
CA ALA A 105 6.15 -8.08 -1.71
C ALA A 105 5.33 -8.41 -0.45
N GLU A 106 5.71 -7.91 0.72
CA GLU A 106 4.93 -8.06 1.96
C GLU A 106 3.65 -7.22 1.92
N LEU A 107 3.69 -5.99 1.39
CA LEU A 107 2.51 -5.17 1.14
C LEU A 107 1.54 -5.83 0.15
N ASN A 108 2.07 -6.49 -0.90
CA ASN A 108 1.27 -7.21 -1.89
C ASN A 108 0.79 -8.59 -1.41
N ARG A 109 1.48 -9.22 -0.44
CA ARG A 109 1.16 -10.56 0.09
C ARG A 109 0.27 -10.54 1.30
N LYS A 110 0.25 -9.46 2.08
CA LYS A 110 -0.80 -9.31 3.08
C LYS A 110 -2.10 -9.19 2.30
N PRO A 111 -3.05 -10.14 2.40
CA PRO A 111 -4.42 -9.76 2.17
C PRO A 111 -4.65 -8.57 3.09
N ILE A 112 -5.38 -7.56 2.63
CA ILE A 112 -5.82 -6.48 3.50
C ILE A 112 -6.77 -7.15 4.52
N THR A 113 -6.22 -7.79 5.55
CA THR A 113 -6.95 -8.63 6.51
C THR A 113 -7.74 -7.75 7.47
N GLU A 114 -7.29 -6.51 7.64
CA GLU A 114 -8.01 -5.48 8.35
C GLU A 114 -7.95 -4.22 7.49
N MET A 115 -8.94 -4.03 6.61
CA MET A 115 -9.24 -2.68 6.15
C MET A 115 -9.57 -1.89 7.42
N PRO A 116 -8.88 -0.78 7.71
CA PRO A 116 -9.25 0.04 8.85
C PRO A 116 -10.69 0.47 8.63
N GLU A 117 -11.64 -0.01 9.44
CA GLU A 117 -13.07 0.27 9.24
C GLU A 117 -13.34 1.77 9.13
N LYS A 118 -12.45 2.59 9.71
CA LYS A 118 -12.48 4.06 9.71
C LYS A 118 -11.08 4.62 9.44
N LEU A 119 -11.00 5.57 8.51
CA LEU A 119 -9.85 6.44 8.28
C LEU A 119 -10.01 7.70 9.13
N GLU A 120 -9.00 8.03 9.94
CA GLU A 120 -8.97 9.31 10.65
C GLU A 120 -8.37 10.38 9.74
N ILE A 121 -9.17 11.36 9.33
CA ILE A 121 -8.69 12.53 8.58
C ILE A 121 -8.95 13.76 9.44
N GLU A 122 -7.88 14.38 9.94
CA GLU A 122 -7.92 15.64 10.71
C GLU A 122 -8.93 15.64 11.88
N GLY A 123 -9.12 14.48 12.52
CA GLY A 123 -10.05 14.29 13.66
C GLY A 123 -11.48 13.86 13.28
N ALA A 124 -11.76 13.61 12.00
CA ALA A 124 -13.00 12.95 11.54
C ALA A 124 -12.74 11.46 11.30
N LEU A 125 -13.62 10.60 11.84
CA LEU A 125 -13.61 9.16 11.57
C LEU A 125 -14.47 8.84 10.35
N ILE A 126 -13.85 8.49 9.23
CA ILE A 126 -14.52 8.22 7.96
C ILE A 126 -14.54 6.73 7.65
N PRO A 127 -15.71 6.08 7.49
CA PRO A 127 -15.74 4.66 7.15
C PRO A 127 -14.99 4.35 5.85
N TYR A 128 -14.27 3.24 5.82
CA TYR A 128 -13.51 2.84 4.64
C TYR A 128 -14.42 2.60 3.44
N GLY A 129 -14.13 3.26 2.31
CA GLY A 129 -14.96 3.20 1.10
C GLY A 129 -16.18 4.14 1.09
N ALA A 130 -16.45 4.88 2.16
CA ALA A 130 -17.52 5.88 2.19
C ALA A 130 -17.11 7.17 1.45
N ASP A 131 -18.11 7.87 0.88
CA ASP A 131 -17.89 9.19 0.30
C ASP A 131 -17.47 10.16 1.42
N ILE A 132 -16.25 10.70 1.29
CA ILE A 132 -15.62 11.59 2.28
C ILE A 132 -16.51 12.81 2.54
N LEU A 133 -17.03 13.44 1.48
CA LEU A 133 -17.82 14.66 1.62
C LEU A 133 -19.17 14.37 2.30
N GLU A 134 -19.82 13.28 1.90
CA GLU A 134 -21.06 12.80 2.54
C GLU A 134 -20.84 12.58 4.04
N THR A 135 -19.77 11.87 4.40
CA THR A 135 -19.46 11.55 5.79
C THR A 135 -19.20 12.81 6.63
N LEU A 136 -18.42 13.75 6.11
CA LEU A 136 -18.13 15.01 6.80
C LEU A 136 -19.39 15.87 6.98
N ILE A 137 -20.28 15.93 5.96
CA ILE A 137 -21.57 16.62 6.06
C ILE A 137 -22.43 16.02 7.17
N LEU A 138 -22.54 14.68 7.22
CA LEU A 138 -23.34 14.00 8.24
C LEU A 138 -22.76 14.21 9.65
N ALA A 139 -21.44 14.10 9.82
CA ALA A 139 -20.76 14.32 11.10
C ALA A 139 -20.96 15.74 11.63
N VAL A 140 -20.83 16.75 10.76
CA VAL A 140 -21.08 18.15 11.12
C VAL A 140 -22.55 18.40 11.43
N THR A 141 -23.46 17.83 10.65
CA THR A 141 -24.91 17.95 10.89
C THR A 141 -25.27 17.35 12.25
N GLU A 142 -24.76 16.16 12.58
CA GLU A 142 -24.97 15.55 13.89
C GLU A 142 -24.41 16.41 15.03
N LYS A 143 -23.21 16.99 14.86
CA LYS A 143 -22.60 17.88 15.85
C LYS A 143 -23.43 19.14 16.08
N ILE A 144 -23.95 19.76 15.02
CA ILE A 144 -24.82 20.95 15.11
C ILE A 144 -26.14 20.58 15.79
N MET A 145 -26.72 19.42 15.46
CA MET A 145 -27.98 18.95 16.04
C MET A 145 -27.91 18.69 17.56
N LYS A 146 -26.72 18.55 18.15
CA LYS A 146 -26.53 18.50 19.61
C LYS A 146 -26.80 19.85 20.30
N ILE A 147 -26.75 20.95 19.55
CA ILE A 147 -26.82 22.33 20.06
C ILE A 147 -28.04 23.08 19.49
N LYS A 148 -28.44 22.77 18.25
CA LYS A 148 -29.56 23.38 17.52
C LYS A 148 -30.55 22.28 17.07
N PRO A 149 -31.83 22.59 16.83
CA PRO A 149 -32.82 21.61 16.37
C PRO A 149 -32.59 21.10 14.93
N GLY A 150 -31.70 21.74 14.17
CA GLY A 150 -31.31 21.36 12.81
C GLY A 150 -30.12 22.18 12.32
N ALA A 151 -29.57 21.81 11.17
CA ALA A 151 -28.42 22.48 10.57
C ALA A 151 -28.82 23.16 9.25
N SER A 152 -28.56 24.47 9.11
CA SER A 152 -28.73 25.16 7.83
C SER A 152 -27.59 24.83 6.86
N GLU A 153 -27.78 25.00 5.54
CA GLU A 153 -26.70 24.86 4.54
C GLU A 153 -25.48 25.71 4.93
N THR A 154 -25.72 26.95 5.38
CA THR A 154 -24.67 27.87 5.81
C THR A 154 -23.96 27.41 7.07
N ASP A 155 -24.69 26.85 8.05
CA ASP A 155 -24.06 26.30 9.27
C ASP A 155 -23.14 25.12 8.90
N ILE A 156 -23.57 24.24 7.98
CA ILE A 156 -22.79 23.08 7.55
C ILE A 156 -21.52 23.52 6.81
N ILE A 157 -21.64 24.46 5.87
CA ILE A 157 -20.49 25.00 5.14
C ILE A 157 -19.51 25.68 6.10
N ASN A 158 -20.00 26.51 7.01
CA ASN A 158 -19.15 27.20 7.98
C ASN A 158 -18.47 26.22 8.92
N ALA A 159 -19.19 25.23 9.43
CA ALA A 159 -18.62 24.23 10.31
C ALA A 159 -17.58 23.35 9.60
N LEU A 160 -17.70 23.09 8.30
CA LEU A 160 -16.69 22.37 7.53
C LEU A 160 -15.46 23.19 7.16
N THR A 161 -15.59 24.53 7.07
CA THR A 161 -14.56 25.37 6.44
C THR A 161 -13.91 26.41 7.33
N MET A 162 -14.57 26.83 8.41
CA MET A 162 -14.00 27.75 9.38
C MET A 162 -13.11 27.00 10.37
N PRO A 163 -11.99 27.59 10.81
CA PRO A 163 -11.16 26.99 11.84
C PRO A 163 -11.90 26.91 13.20
N PRO A 164 -11.42 26.07 14.12
CA PRO A 164 -11.88 26.07 15.51
C PRO A 164 -11.75 27.47 16.15
N PRO A 165 -12.68 27.89 17.05
CA PRO A 165 -13.77 27.10 17.65
C PRO A 165 -15.08 27.09 16.83
N THR A 166 -15.18 27.93 15.81
CA THR A 166 -16.39 28.14 15.00
C THR A 166 -16.71 27.00 14.03
N GLY A 167 -15.70 26.25 13.61
CA GLY A 167 -15.85 25.07 12.76
C GLY A 167 -14.75 24.04 13.02
N THR A 168 -14.53 23.15 12.06
CA THR A 168 -13.52 22.09 12.13
C THR A 168 -12.28 22.41 11.32
N GLY A 169 -12.38 23.29 10.32
CA GLY A 169 -11.27 23.63 9.41
C GLY A 169 -10.90 22.54 8.42
N TRP A 170 -11.69 21.46 8.31
CA TRP A 170 -11.38 20.28 7.50
C TRP A 170 -11.31 20.56 6.00
N LEU A 171 -12.00 21.59 5.52
CA LEU A 171 -12.04 21.92 4.09
C LEU A 171 -11.76 23.41 3.88
N LYS A 172 -11.08 23.75 2.78
CA LYS A 172 -10.91 25.15 2.40
C LYS A 172 -12.17 25.67 1.69
N TYR A 173 -12.74 26.78 2.16
CA TYR A 173 -13.89 27.40 1.49
C TYR A 173 -13.57 27.79 0.04
N THR A 174 -14.39 27.33 -0.88
CA THR A 174 -14.43 27.77 -2.28
C THR A 174 -15.89 27.75 -2.77
N ARG A 175 -16.25 28.59 -3.75
CA ARG A 175 -17.62 28.58 -4.34
C ARG A 175 -17.97 27.20 -4.90
N LYS A 176 -17.02 26.53 -5.56
CA LYS A 176 -17.18 25.17 -6.08
C LYS A 176 -17.47 24.14 -4.98
N LEU A 177 -16.87 24.29 -3.80
CA LEU A 177 -17.13 23.42 -2.66
C LEU A 177 -18.54 23.66 -2.11
N ALA A 178 -18.96 24.92 -1.97
CA ALA A 178 -20.32 25.25 -1.52
C ALA A 178 -21.38 24.64 -2.45
N ASP A 179 -21.20 24.74 -3.77
CA ASP A 179 -22.12 24.11 -4.74
C ASP A 179 -22.10 22.58 -4.66
N LYS A 180 -20.93 21.97 -4.41
CA LYS A 180 -20.82 20.52 -4.19
C LYS A 180 -21.56 20.09 -2.91
N ILE A 181 -21.45 20.86 -1.83
CA ILE A 181 -22.15 20.61 -0.57
C ILE A 181 -23.65 20.71 -0.78
N ARG A 182 -24.15 21.76 -1.46
CA ARG A 182 -25.59 21.91 -1.78
C ARG A 182 -26.14 20.71 -2.56
N LYS A 183 -25.49 20.35 -3.67
CA LYS A 183 -25.87 19.17 -4.47
C LYS A 183 -25.86 17.89 -3.64
N ARG A 184 -24.90 17.75 -2.72
CA ARG A 184 -24.81 16.58 -1.85
C ARG A 184 -25.94 16.56 -0.81
N LEU A 185 -26.30 17.70 -0.23
CA LEU A 185 -27.44 17.82 0.69
C LEU A 185 -28.77 17.46 0.02
N GLU A 186 -28.98 17.90 -1.22
CA GLU A 186 -30.13 17.50 -2.04
C GLU A 186 -30.15 15.98 -2.27
N GLN A 187 -29.01 15.40 -2.64
CA GLN A 187 -28.89 13.93 -2.82
C GLN A 187 -29.17 13.17 -1.52
N LEU A 188 -28.67 13.64 -0.37
CA LEU A 188 -28.89 13.01 0.93
C LEU A 188 -30.34 13.11 1.39
N THR A 189 -31.01 14.20 1.02
CA THR A 189 -32.45 14.38 1.26
C THR A 189 -33.24 13.41 0.39
N TRP A 190 -32.89 13.29 -0.88
CA TRP A 190 -33.54 12.35 -1.81
C TRP A 190 -33.33 10.87 -1.40
N LYS A 191 -32.14 10.52 -0.90
CA LYS A 191 -31.83 9.21 -0.32
C LYS A 191 -32.58 8.93 1.00
N GLY A 192 -33.28 9.92 1.57
CA GLY A 192 -33.97 9.81 2.85
C GLY A 192 -33.05 9.81 4.09
N ILE A 193 -31.76 10.09 3.91
CA ILE A 193 -30.77 10.15 5.01
C ILE A 193 -30.93 11.44 5.81
N LEU A 194 -31.17 12.55 5.10
CA LEU A 194 -31.55 13.84 5.68
C LEU A 194 -33.03 14.12 5.41
N THR A 195 -33.65 14.87 6.31
CA THR A 195 -34.95 15.50 6.12
C THR A 195 -34.72 17.00 6.04
N TYR A 196 -35.20 17.64 4.97
CA TYR A 196 -35.14 19.09 4.82
C TYR A 196 -36.50 19.70 5.18
N ASN A 197 -36.51 20.69 6.07
CA ASN A 197 -37.70 21.48 6.40
C ASN A 197 -37.67 22.82 5.63
N PRO A 198 -38.56 23.03 4.64
CA PRO A 198 -38.59 24.26 3.85
C PRO A 198 -38.95 25.53 4.65
N GLN A 199 -39.68 25.40 5.76
CA GLN A 199 -40.12 26.56 6.56
C GLN A 199 -38.97 27.11 7.41
N THR A 200 -38.12 26.23 7.93
CA THR A 200 -36.98 26.62 8.77
C THR A 200 -35.66 26.65 8.02
N MET A 201 -35.63 26.16 6.77
CA MET A 201 -34.42 25.99 5.95
C MET A 201 -33.35 25.12 6.64
N MET A 202 -33.78 24.11 7.39
CA MET A 202 -32.90 23.26 8.18
C MET A 202 -32.94 21.81 7.71
N TYR A 203 -31.77 21.17 7.76
CA TYR A 203 -31.58 19.74 7.58
C TYR A 203 -31.54 19.05 8.95
N THR A 204 -32.21 17.91 9.06
CA THR A 204 -32.16 17.02 10.22
C THR A 204 -31.86 15.59 9.76
N LEU A 205 -31.19 14.81 10.62
CA LEU A 205 -30.92 13.39 10.34
C LEU A 205 -32.20 12.57 10.55
N THR A 206 -32.59 11.79 9.55
CA THR A 206 -33.85 11.03 9.57
C THR A 206 -33.81 9.85 10.54
N ARG A 207 -32.64 9.22 10.77
CA ARG A 207 -32.37 8.22 11.84
C ARG A 207 -30.88 8.20 12.21
N LYS A 208 -30.55 7.83 13.46
CA LYS A 208 -29.20 7.38 13.82
C LYS A 208 -28.85 6.16 12.96
N ILE A 209 -27.68 6.17 12.33
CA ILE A 209 -27.17 5.04 11.54
C ILE A 209 -27.04 3.84 12.48
N SER A 210 -27.98 2.89 12.43
CA SER A 210 -27.92 1.67 13.22
C SER A 210 -26.93 0.72 12.56
N THR A 211 -25.69 0.69 13.03
CA THR A 211 -24.78 -0.43 12.79
C THR A 211 -25.22 -1.61 13.67
N SER A 212 -26.33 -2.26 13.33
CA SER A 212 -26.68 -3.56 13.87
C SER A 212 -26.49 -4.59 12.76
N ILE A 213 -25.38 -5.33 12.86
CA ILE A 213 -25.07 -6.52 12.08
C ILE A 213 -26.27 -7.46 12.17
N ILE A 214 -26.85 -7.82 11.04
CA ILE A 214 -27.78 -8.94 10.94
C ILE A 214 -26.93 -10.18 11.25
N ARG A 215 -27.06 -10.75 12.44
CA ARG A 215 -26.63 -12.12 12.70
C ARG A 215 -27.64 -13.01 12.00
N THR A 216 -27.28 -13.55 10.85
CA THR A 216 -27.91 -14.77 10.35
C THR A 216 -27.55 -15.91 11.30
N GLU A 217 -28.58 -16.51 11.90
CA GLU A 217 -28.50 -17.80 12.58
C GLU A 217 -28.04 -18.92 11.63
#